data_AF-A0A7S1LBK1-F1
#
_entry.id   AF-A0A7S1LBK1-F1
#
_cell.length_a   1.000
_cell.length_b   1.000
_cell.length_c   1.000
_cell.angle_alpha   90.00
_cell.angle_beta   90.00
_cell.angle_gamma   90.00
#
_symmetry.space_group_name_H-M   'P 1'
#
loop_
_entity.id
_entity.type
_entity.pdbx_description
1 polymer ?
#
loop_
_entity_poly.entity_id
_entity_poly.type
_entity_poly.pdbx_seq_one_letter_code
_entity_poly.pdbx_strand_id
1 'polypeptide(L)'
;EGPPPAPAASPAAPGGEKGRSFEMITVQRAVLELSNYTRLCEAMIHDGGIDLALATLQLCEAGDQRVPLAVELLWNLLALCADAAAPIIGQRKHLDTLHAALLCALSLGHKLNERELRNDILVVLSLLARDEATLPHFPTELVDLLLVLGCGAEAGKGHQGVNPTHHATTSAEDLQMKLLSWDTLAALCRDDDTAAHVFDWGLFDVLLAYVNVDCEIPAVVSWSTLQVLDIQAHVLRLLGNLMDRGCEWFAACHGPATLRMYIDDCPKLALRNQAVGVLAAAAATRVRGELIGVGTIPLAIQLLDANDDLDLRIDALNLLSDSVRRDPDLQRQFLDHGGVTAVLPLLTLIP
;
A
#
# COMPACT_ATOMS: atom_id res chain seq x y z
N GLU A 1 1.63 57.73 -54.30
CA GLU A 1 0.71 57.33 -53.22
C GLU A 1 0.96 55.86 -52.91
N GLY A 2 1.65 55.58 -51.81
CA GLY A 2 1.89 54.19 -51.35
C GLY A 2 0.71 53.70 -50.50
N PRO A 3 0.44 52.38 -50.46
CA PRO A 3 -0.67 51.84 -49.69
C PRO A 3 -0.45 52.09 -48.18
N PRO A 4 -1.53 52.30 -47.42
CA PRO A 4 -1.44 52.58 -45.99
C PRO A 4 -0.95 51.34 -45.23
N PRO A 5 -0.21 51.51 -44.12
CA PRO A 5 0.26 50.39 -43.31
C PRO A 5 -0.94 49.69 -42.65
N ALA A 6 -0.86 48.35 -42.60
CA ALA A 6 -1.85 47.52 -41.93
C ALA A 6 -1.92 47.85 -40.43
N PRO A 7 -3.12 47.83 -39.82
CA PRO A 7 -3.26 48.12 -38.41
C PRO A 7 -2.58 47.03 -37.57
N ALA A 8 -1.77 47.46 -36.60
CA ALA A 8 -1.14 46.58 -35.63
C ALA A 8 -2.20 45.78 -34.86
N ALA A 9 -1.97 44.48 -34.73
CA ALA A 9 -2.83 43.60 -33.97
C ALA A 9 -2.95 44.09 -32.51
N SER A 10 -4.18 44.27 -32.07
CA SER A 10 -4.51 44.68 -30.70
C SER A 10 -4.09 43.58 -29.72
N PRO A 11 -3.44 43.90 -28.58
CA PRO A 11 -3.08 42.89 -27.58
C PRO A 11 -4.35 42.28 -26.99
N ALA A 12 -4.38 40.94 -26.92
CA ALA A 12 -5.47 40.19 -26.32
C ALA A 12 -5.77 40.69 -24.91
N ALA A 13 -7.05 40.94 -24.61
CA ALA A 13 -7.47 41.49 -23.33
C ALA A 13 -7.16 40.50 -22.19
N PRO A 14 -6.58 40.96 -21.06
CA PRO A 14 -6.15 40.11 -19.93
C PRO A 14 -7.30 39.43 -19.16
N GLY A 15 -8.56 39.60 -19.58
CA GLY A 15 -9.73 38.93 -19.00
C GLY A 15 -10.14 37.61 -19.67
N GLY A 16 -9.61 37.29 -20.85
CA GLY A 16 -10.05 36.12 -21.64
C GLY A 16 -9.58 34.78 -21.09
N GLU A 17 -8.37 34.71 -20.52
CA GLU A 17 -7.80 33.46 -19.99
C GLU A 17 -8.43 33.05 -18.66
N LYS A 18 -8.70 34.01 -17.76
CA LYS A 18 -9.41 33.75 -16.50
C LYS A 18 -10.85 33.29 -16.72
N GLY A 19 -11.55 33.88 -17.69
CA GLY A 19 -12.91 33.46 -18.06
C GLY A 19 -12.95 32.02 -18.59
N ARG A 20 -12.03 31.68 -19.50
CA ARG A 20 -11.91 30.31 -20.05
C ARG A 20 -11.55 29.27 -18.98
N SER A 21 -10.68 29.63 -18.03
CA SER A 21 -10.34 28.73 -16.92
C SER A 21 -11.55 28.44 -16.04
N PHE A 22 -12.38 29.43 -15.75
CA PHE A 22 -13.60 29.26 -14.96
C PHE A 22 -14.65 28.41 -15.67
N GLU A 23 -14.84 28.62 -16.97
CA GLU A 23 -15.72 27.79 -17.80
C GLU A 23 -15.25 26.33 -17.81
N MET A 24 -13.95 26.09 -17.96
CA MET A 24 -13.39 24.74 -17.95
C MET A 24 -13.60 24.02 -16.62
N ILE A 25 -13.37 24.71 -15.49
CA ILE A 25 -13.65 24.16 -14.16
C ILE A 25 -15.13 23.82 -14.01
N THR A 26 -16.02 24.68 -14.49
CA THR A 26 -17.47 24.45 -14.44
C THR A 26 -17.87 23.21 -15.25
N VAL A 27 -17.32 23.05 -16.46
CA VAL A 27 -17.55 21.87 -17.30
C VAL A 27 -17.00 20.61 -16.65
N GLN A 28 -15.78 20.64 -16.12
CA GLN A 28 -15.19 19.48 -15.43
C GLN A 28 -16.01 19.05 -14.22
N ARG A 29 -16.55 20.00 -13.43
CA ARG A 29 -17.46 19.67 -12.33
C ARG A 29 -18.73 18.98 -12.82
N ALA A 30 -19.32 19.45 -13.92
CA ALA A 30 -20.49 18.79 -14.49
C ALA A 30 -20.15 17.36 -14.98
N VAL A 31 -19.00 17.16 -15.62
CA VAL A 31 -18.52 15.82 -16.02
C VAL A 31 -18.32 14.93 -14.80
N LEU A 32 -17.71 15.47 -13.74
CA LEU A 32 -17.48 14.75 -12.49
C LEU A 32 -18.80 14.29 -11.84
N GLU A 33 -19.80 15.16 -11.76
CA GLU A 33 -21.13 14.78 -11.24
C GLU A 33 -21.77 13.64 -12.04
N LEU A 34 -21.60 13.65 -13.37
CA LEU A 34 -22.07 12.60 -14.26
C LEU A 34 -21.28 11.28 -14.09
N SER A 35 -20.01 11.36 -13.68
CA SER A 35 -19.15 10.19 -13.46
C SER A 35 -19.52 9.38 -12.20
N ASN A 36 -20.55 9.81 -11.45
CA ASN A 36 -21.14 8.99 -10.37
C ASN A 36 -22.04 7.85 -10.89
N TYR A 37 -22.27 7.76 -12.20
CA TYR A 37 -23.19 6.78 -12.80
C TYR A 37 -22.46 5.87 -13.80
N THR A 38 -22.49 4.55 -13.56
CA THR A 38 -21.77 3.54 -14.37
C THR A 38 -21.96 3.69 -15.88
N ARG A 39 -23.20 3.84 -16.37
CA ARG A 39 -23.48 3.98 -17.81
C ARG A 39 -22.85 5.23 -18.43
N LEU A 40 -22.74 6.30 -17.64
CA LEU A 40 -22.11 7.54 -18.10
C LEU A 40 -20.59 7.42 -18.06
N CYS A 41 -20.02 6.69 -17.09
CA CYS A 41 -18.61 6.34 -17.09
C CYS A 41 -18.22 5.52 -18.33
N GLU A 42 -19.01 4.51 -18.69
CA GLU A 42 -18.79 3.71 -19.91
C GLU A 42 -18.77 4.60 -21.17
N ALA A 43 -19.73 5.51 -21.30
CA ALA A 43 -19.78 6.46 -22.41
C ALA A 43 -18.58 7.42 -22.38
N MET A 44 -18.19 7.94 -21.21
CA MET A 44 -17.02 8.82 -21.07
C MET A 44 -15.73 8.10 -21.46
N ILE A 45 -15.55 6.84 -21.06
CA ILE A 45 -14.38 6.05 -21.45
C ILE A 45 -14.31 5.92 -22.98
N HIS A 46 -15.43 5.60 -23.61
CA HIS A 46 -15.52 5.51 -25.07
C HIS A 46 -15.23 6.85 -25.77
N ASP A 47 -15.69 7.96 -25.19
CA ASP A 47 -15.62 9.30 -25.79
C ASP A 47 -14.37 10.11 -25.38
N GLY A 48 -13.36 9.47 -24.77
CA GLY A 48 -12.06 10.09 -24.47
C GLY A 48 -11.98 10.85 -23.14
N GLY A 49 -12.86 10.55 -22.18
CA GLY A 49 -12.85 11.13 -20.84
C GLY A 49 -11.56 10.86 -20.06
N ILE A 50 -10.94 9.69 -20.26
CA ILE A 50 -9.63 9.35 -19.69
C ILE A 50 -8.55 10.29 -20.25
N ASP A 51 -8.50 10.47 -21.57
CA ASP A 51 -7.50 11.34 -22.21
C ASP A 51 -7.66 12.80 -21.76
N LEU A 52 -8.89 13.28 -21.59
CA LEU A 52 -9.17 14.60 -21.05
C LEU A 52 -8.62 14.77 -19.62
N ALA A 53 -8.85 13.78 -18.75
CA ALA A 53 -8.37 13.82 -17.37
C ALA A 53 -6.83 13.81 -17.33
N LEU A 54 -6.19 12.92 -18.08
CA LEU A 54 -4.73 12.83 -18.14
C LEU A 54 -4.08 14.06 -18.77
N ALA A 55 -4.67 14.60 -19.84
CA ALA A 55 -4.22 15.87 -20.42
C ALA A 55 -4.34 17.03 -19.42
N THR A 56 -5.38 17.02 -18.58
CA THR A 56 -5.52 18.01 -17.49
C THR A 56 -4.36 17.88 -16.50
N LEU A 57 -3.99 16.66 -16.11
CA LEU A 57 -2.83 16.44 -15.20
C LEU A 57 -1.50 16.88 -15.82
N GLN A 58 -1.32 16.72 -17.14
CA GLN A 58 -0.09 17.13 -17.83
C GLN A 58 0.04 18.65 -18.00
N LEU A 59 -1.09 19.34 -18.22
CA LEU A 59 -1.11 20.75 -18.58
C LEU A 59 -1.24 21.69 -17.39
N CYS A 60 -1.74 21.20 -16.27
CA CYS A 60 -2.00 22.02 -15.10
C CYS A 60 -0.76 22.15 -14.22
N GLU A 61 -0.55 23.35 -13.69
CA GLU A 61 0.51 23.61 -12.73
C GLU A 61 0.12 23.18 -11.31
N ALA A 62 1.11 23.17 -10.44
CA ALA A 62 0.94 22.89 -9.03
C ALA A 62 -0.10 23.84 -8.40
N GLY A 63 -1.15 23.28 -7.78
CA GLY A 63 -2.20 24.03 -7.09
C GLY A 63 -3.38 24.45 -7.97
N ASP A 64 -3.41 24.03 -9.24
CA ASP A 64 -4.56 24.24 -10.12
C ASP A 64 -5.79 23.44 -9.65
N GLN A 65 -6.94 24.10 -9.59
CA GLN A 65 -8.20 23.51 -9.11
C GLN A 65 -8.75 22.41 -10.02
N ARG A 66 -8.24 22.29 -11.24
CA ARG A 66 -8.64 21.24 -12.20
C ARG A 66 -7.98 19.90 -11.90
N VAL A 67 -6.83 19.90 -11.22
CA VAL A 67 -6.09 18.66 -10.91
C VAL A 67 -6.89 17.73 -10.00
N PRO A 68 -7.45 18.17 -8.86
CA PRO A 68 -8.30 17.32 -8.03
C PRO A 68 -9.50 16.75 -8.79
N LEU A 69 -10.15 17.56 -9.63
CA LEU A 69 -11.31 17.11 -10.43
C LEU A 69 -10.93 16.03 -11.44
N ALA A 70 -9.74 16.13 -12.04
CA ALA A 70 -9.25 15.12 -12.97
C ALA A 70 -8.88 13.82 -12.25
N VAL A 71 -8.26 13.90 -11.07
CA VAL A 71 -7.95 12.72 -10.25
C VAL A 71 -9.23 12.02 -9.80
N GLU A 72 -10.22 12.77 -9.32
CA GLU A 72 -11.51 12.23 -8.88
C GLU A 72 -12.29 11.60 -10.05
N LEU A 73 -12.22 12.19 -11.24
CA LEU A 73 -12.78 11.59 -12.46
C LEU A 73 -12.10 10.25 -12.77
N LEU A 74 -10.76 10.18 -12.76
CA LEU A 74 -10.04 8.91 -12.98
C LEU A 74 -10.42 7.85 -11.94
N TRP A 75 -10.55 8.27 -10.68
CA TRP A 75 -11.01 7.39 -9.60
C TRP A 75 -12.42 6.85 -9.88
N ASN A 76 -13.39 7.69 -10.23
CA ASN A 76 -14.75 7.26 -10.55
C ASN A 76 -14.80 6.28 -11.73
N LEU A 77 -14.02 6.53 -12.78
CA LEU A 77 -13.93 5.63 -13.94
C LEU A 77 -13.36 4.26 -13.54
N LEU A 78 -12.32 4.23 -12.70
CA LEU A 78 -11.76 2.98 -12.20
C LEU A 78 -12.70 2.27 -11.22
N ALA A 79 -13.36 3.00 -10.33
CA ALA A 79 -14.24 2.44 -9.31
C ALA A 79 -15.51 1.81 -9.91
N LEU A 80 -16.06 2.41 -10.97
CA LEU A 80 -17.30 1.94 -11.59
C LEU A 80 -17.11 1.08 -12.84
N CYS A 81 -15.97 1.21 -13.53
CA CYS A 81 -15.71 0.58 -14.82
C CYS A 81 -14.27 0.05 -14.92
N ALA A 82 -13.74 -0.57 -13.85
CA ALA A 82 -12.36 -1.06 -13.76
C ALA A 82 -11.90 -1.84 -15.00
N ASP A 83 -12.68 -2.83 -15.44
CA ASP A 83 -12.33 -3.70 -16.58
C ASP A 83 -12.10 -2.94 -17.89
N ALA A 84 -12.78 -1.80 -18.07
CA ALA A 84 -12.61 -0.94 -19.25
C ALA A 84 -11.56 0.17 -19.03
N ALA A 85 -11.50 0.73 -17.83
CA ALA A 85 -10.65 1.88 -17.53
C ALA A 85 -9.20 1.50 -17.21
N ALA A 86 -8.97 0.45 -16.41
CA ALA A 86 -7.65 0.07 -15.92
C ALA A 86 -6.66 -0.28 -17.05
N PRO A 87 -7.03 -1.04 -18.11
CA PRO A 87 -6.11 -1.32 -19.21
C PRO A 87 -5.70 -0.07 -20.02
N ILE A 88 -6.52 0.99 -19.98
CA ILE A 88 -6.23 2.25 -20.67
C ILE A 88 -5.37 3.13 -19.76
N ILE A 89 -5.80 3.37 -18.52
CA ILE A 89 -5.11 4.25 -17.56
C ILE A 89 -3.77 3.63 -17.12
N GLY A 90 -3.68 2.32 -17.02
CA GLY A 90 -2.48 1.59 -16.61
C GLY A 90 -1.38 1.49 -17.67
N GLN A 91 -1.53 2.13 -18.83
CA GLN A 91 -0.47 2.21 -19.83
C GLN A 91 0.71 3.04 -19.31
N ARG A 92 1.95 2.66 -19.67
CA ARG A 92 3.19 3.32 -19.21
C ARG A 92 3.14 4.85 -19.31
N LYS A 93 2.77 5.40 -20.47
CA LYS A 93 2.66 6.85 -20.70
C LYS A 93 1.72 7.58 -19.71
N HIS A 94 0.67 6.91 -19.26
CA HIS A 94 -0.32 7.45 -18.34
C HIS A 94 0.13 7.29 -16.89
N LEU A 95 0.81 6.19 -16.56
CA LEU A 95 1.49 6.03 -15.28
C LEU A 95 2.61 7.06 -15.09
N ASP A 96 3.37 7.39 -16.15
CA ASP A 96 4.36 8.48 -16.12
C ASP A 96 3.70 9.84 -15.83
N THR A 97 2.47 10.04 -16.32
CA THR A 97 1.67 11.26 -16.05
C THR A 97 1.22 11.31 -14.59
N LEU A 98 0.72 10.19 -14.05
CA LEU A 98 0.34 10.08 -12.64
C LEU A 98 1.53 10.25 -11.71
N HIS A 99 2.70 9.71 -12.09
CA HIS A 99 3.95 9.90 -11.38
C HIS A 99 4.35 11.38 -11.32
N ALA A 100 4.31 12.08 -12.46
CA ALA A 100 4.60 13.51 -12.50
C ALA A 100 3.60 14.34 -11.66
N ALA A 101 2.31 13.99 -11.71
CA ALA A 101 1.29 14.63 -10.88
C ALA A 101 1.52 14.40 -9.38
N LEU A 102 1.93 13.19 -8.98
CA LEU A 102 2.26 12.86 -7.60
C LEU A 102 3.47 13.65 -7.11
N LEU A 103 4.55 13.74 -7.90
CA LEU A 103 5.72 14.56 -7.56
C LEU A 103 5.35 16.04 -7.39
N CYS A 104 4.50 16.55 -8.29
CA CYS A 104 3.98 17.90 -8.21
C CYS A 104 3.21 18.13 -6.91
N ALA A 105 2.29 17.22 -6.54
CA ALA A 105 1.54 17.30 -5.29
C ALA A 105 2.44 17.23 -4.04
N LEU A 106 3.46 16.36 -4.05
CA LEU A 106 4.44 16.23 -2.97
C LEU A 106 5.31 17.49 -2.81
N SER A 107 5.58 18.22 -3.90
CA SER A 107 6.34 19.47 -3.83
C SER A 107 5.59 20.59 -3.10
N LEU A 108 4.25 20.57 -3.14
CA LEU A 108 3.39 21.60 -2.54
C LEU A 108 2.95 21.32 -1.09
N GLY A 109 2.91 20.05 -0.67
CA GLY A 109 2.14 19.42 0.44
C GLY A 109 2.07 20.05 1.84
N HIS A 110 1.95 21.37 1.94
CA HIS A 110 1.84 22.10 3.20
C HIS A 110 0.41 22.24 3.67
N LYS A 111 -0.55 22.43 2.76
CA LYS A 111 -1.98 22.59 3.09
C LYS A 111 -2.70 21.25 3.11
N LEU A 112 -3.80 21.20 3.86
CA LEU A 112 -4.62 20.01 3.98
C LEU A 112 -5.08 19.48 2.61
N ASN A 113 -5.66 20.34 1.76
CA ASN A 113 -6.12 19.96 0.44
C ASN A 113 -5.00 19.47 -0.50
N GLU A 114 -3.76 19.96 -0.32
CA GLU A 114 -2.60 19.50 -1.09
C GLU A 114 -2.14 18.11 -0.60
N ARG A 115 -2.29 17.82 0.69
CA ARG A 115 -2.02 16.50 1.30
C ARG A 115 -3.09 15.46 0.96
N GLU A 116 -4.35 15.87 0.89
CA GLU A 116 -5.46 15.03 0.43
C GLU A 116 -5.25 14.65 -1.03
N LEU A 117 -4.90 15.62 -1.90
CA LEU A 117 -4.70 15.37 -3.32
C LEU A 117 -3.65 14.29 -3.63
N ARG A 118 -2.50 14.30 -2.93
CA ARG A 118 -1.49 13.22 -3.13
C ARG A 118 -2.04 11.85 -2.71
N ASN A 119 -2.89 11.80 -1.68
CA ASN A 119 -3.50 10.55 -1.23
C ASN A 119 -4.54 10.08 -2.25
N ASP A 120 -5.31 10.99 -2.85
CA ASP A 120 -6.25 10.67 -3.93
C ASP A 120 -5.53 10.10 -5.16
N ILE A 121 -4.36 10.66 -5.52
CA ILE A 121 -3.51 10.10 -6.58
C ILE A 121 -3.01 8.70 -6.20
N LEU A 122 -2.60 8.48 -4.95
CA LEU A 122 -2.18 7.16 -4.48
C LEU A 122 -3.33 6.14 -4.48
N VAL A 123 -4.57 6.57 -4.19
CA VAL A 123 -5.76 5.70 -4.33
C VAL A 123 -5.90 5.25 -5.79
N VAL A 124 -5.80 6.16 -6.76
CA VAL A 124 -5.82 5.80 -8.19
C VAL A 124 -4.72 4.80 -8.53
N LEU A 125 -3.48 5.04 -8.09
CA LEU A 125 -2.35 4.13 -8.30
C LEU A 125 -2.59 2.76 -7.65
N SER A 126 -3.17 2.72 -6.45
CA SER A 126 -3.50 1.48 -5.75
C SER A 126 -4.54 0.64 -6.50
N LEU A 127 -5.52 1.28 -7.15
CA LEU A 127 -6.54 0.60 -7.94
C LEU A 127 -5.91 -0.02 -9.19
N LEU A 128 -5.04 0.73 -9.86
CA LEU A 128 -4.28 0.22 -11.02
C LEU A 128 -3.39 -0.95 -10.60
N ALA A 129 -2.61 -0.80 -9.53
CA ALA A 129 -1.71 -1.86 -9.03
C ALA A 129 -2.43 -3.15 -8.63
N ARG A 130 -3.77 -3.15 -8.48
CA ARG A 130 -4.58 -4.37 -8.22
C ARG A 130 -5.00 -5.09 -9.50
N ASP A 131 -4.96 -4.42 -10.64
CA ASP A 131 -5.22 -5.00 -11.95
C ASP A 131 -3.94 -5.63 -12.52
N GLU A 132 -4.00 -6.93 -12.79
CA GLU A 132 -2.85 -7.73 -13.26
C GLU A 132 -2.31 -7.26 -14.61
N ALA A 133 -3.16 -6.73 -15.50
CA ALA A 133 -2.74 -6.27 -16.82
C ALA A 133 -1.90 -4.99 -16.76
N THR A 134 -1.97 -4.24 -15.65
CA THR A 134 -1.20 -3.00 -15.48
C THR A 134 0.18 -3.22 -14.86
N LEU A 135 0.39 -4.33 -14.15
CA LEU A 135 1.62 -4.58 -13.38
C LEU A 135 2.91 -4.38 -14.20
N PRO A 136 3.04 -4.92 -15.43
CA PRO A 136 4.27 -4.79 -16.22
C PRO A 136 4.55 -3.35 -16.70
N HIS A 137 3.60 -2.43 -16.50
CA HIS A 137 3.70 -1.05 -16.98
C HIS A 137 4.14 -0.08 -15.89
N PHE A 138 4.20 -0.51 -14.62
CA PHE A 138 4.65 0.35 -13.53
C PHE A 138 6.13 0.77 -13.72
N PRO A 139 6.42 2.09 -13.76
CA PRO A 139 7.79 2.58 -13.84
C PRO A 139 8.57 2.22 -12.58
N THR A 140 9.82 1.77 -12.71
CA THR A 140 10.71 1.55 -11.55
C THR A 140 10.86 2.82 -10.72
N GLU A 141 10.98 3.98 -11.36
CA GLU A 141 11.05 5.29 -10.69
C GLU A 141 9.80 5.62 -9.86
N LEU A 142 8.62 5.14 -10.27
CA LEU A 142 7.39 5.30 -9.49
C LEU A 142 7.38 4.32 -8.30
N VAL A 143 7.87 3.09 -8.48
CA VAL A 143 8.04 2.12 -7.39
C VAL A 143 9.03 2.67 -6.34
N ASP A 144 10.15 3.26 -6.78
CA ASP A 144 11.13 3.90 -5.90
C ASP A 144 10.53 5.06 -5.12
N LEU A 145 9.69 5.87 -5.77
CA LEU A 145 8.97 6.94 -5.08
C LEU A 145 8.05 6.37 -4.00
N LEU A 146 7.26 5.33 -4.30
CA LEU A 146 6.39 4.67 -3.32
C LEU A 146 7.19 4.11 -2.13
N LEU A 147 8.36 3.52 -2.38
CA LEU A 147 9.27 3.04 -1.33
C LEU A 147 9.75 4.19 -0.45
N VAL A 148 10.12 5.34 -1.03
CA VAL A 148 10.51 6.50 -0.22
C VAL A 148 9.35 7.05 0.60
N LEU A 149 8.14 7.12 0.05
CA LEU A 149 6.96 7.60 0.78
C LEU A 149 6.55 6.65 1.92
N GLY A 150 6.63 5.34 1.68
CA GLY A 150 6.26 4.32 2.67
C GLY A 150 7.33 4.04 3.71
N CYS A 151 8.61 4.12 3.33
CA CYS A 151 9.71 3.54 4.10
C CYS A 151 10.94 4.45 4.25
N GLY A 152 10.98 5.60 3.57
CA GLY A 152 12.16 6.47 3.52
C GLY A 152 12.59 7.02 4.87
N ALA A 153 11.62 7.39 5.72
CA ALA A 153 11.89 7.94 7.04
C ALA A 153 12.56 6.91 7.97
N GLU A 154 12.15 5.64 7.88
CA GLU A 154 12.71 4.54 8.67
C GLU A 154 14.07 4.07 8.11
N ALA A 155 14.19 4.02 6.78
CA ALA A 155 15.40 3.55 6.11
C ALA A 155 16.50 4.62 6.00
N GLY A 156 16.21 5.89 6.36
CA GLY A 156 17.12 7.02 6.13
C GLY A 156 17.36 7.29 4.64
N LYS A 157 16.42 6.92 3.77
CA LYS A 157 16.49 7.05 2.31
C LYS A 157 15.54 8.17 1.85
N GLY A 158 15.98 9.00 0.91
CA GLY A 158 15.18 10.10 0.36
C GLY A 158 15.04 10.01 -1.16
N HIS A 159 14.19 10.86 -1.73
CA HIS A 159 13.99 10.98 -3.18
C HIS A 159 14.26 12.42 -3.63
N GLN A 160 14.90 12.58 -4.80
CA GLN A 160 15.13 13.90 -5.38
C GLN A 160 13.78 14.53 -5.78
N GLY A 161 13.46 15.72 -5.26
CA GLY A 161 12.18 16.39 -5.52
C GLY A 161 11.09 16.16 -4.46
N VAL A 162 11.41 15.42 -3.40
CA VAL A 162 10.49 15.08 -2.33
C VAL A 162 11.08 15.63 -1.03
N ASN A 163 10.51 16.70 -0.48
CA ASN A 163 11.01 17.33 0.74
C ASN A 163 10.44 16.63 1.98
N PRO A 164 11.26 15.92 2.79
CA PRO A 164 10.78 15.11 3.93
C PRO A 164 9.90 15.90 4.90
N THR A 165 10.11 17.21 5.04
CA THR A 165 9.31 18.05 5.93
C THR A 165 7.84 18.19 5.50
N HIS A 166 7.45 17.76 4.29
CA HIS A 166 6.09 17.88 3.78
C HIS A 166 5.27 16.59 3.89
N HIS A 167 5.90 15.44 4.14
CA HIS A 167 5.24 14.14 4.01
C HIS A 167 5.79 13.03 4.92
N ALA A 168 6.69 13.37 5.86
CA ALA A 168 7.20 12.47 6.90
C ALA A 168 6.90 13.01 8.32
N THR A 169 5.69 13.53 8.51
CA THR A 169 5.15 13.96 9.81
C THR A 169 4.17 12.92 10.36
N THR A 170 3.57 13.20 11.53
CA THR A 170 2.61 12.29 12.18
C THR A 170 1.15 12.68 11.94
N SER A 171 0.86 13.45 10.88
CA SER A 171 -0.52 13.83 10.55
C SER A 171 -1.34 12.64 10.04
N ALA A 172 -2.67 12.76 10.06
CA ALA A 172 -3.55 11.71 9.55
C ALA A 172 -3.33 11.47 8.05
N GLU A 173 -3.05 12.53 7.29
CA GLU A 173 -2.81 12.46 5.86
C GLU A 173 -1.47 11.80 5.53
N ASP A 174 -0.42 12.04 6.32
CA ASP A 174 0.89 11.36 6.17
C ASP A 174 0.78 9.88 6.54
N LEU A 175 0.00 9.54 7.59
CA LEU A 175 -0.30 8.15 7.93
C LEU A 175 -1.01 7.45 6.76
N GLN A 176 -2.09 8.05 6.25
CA GLN A 176 -2.84 7.48 5.13
C GLN A 176 -1.95 7.30 3.88
N MET A 177 -1.10 8.29 3.57
CA MET A 177 -0.14 8.21 2.47
C MET A 177 0.79 7.00 2.63
N LYS A 178 1.31 6.78 3.84
CA LYS A 178 2.20 5.66 4.17
C LYS A 178 1.49 4.32 3.95
N LEU A 179 0.30 4.16 4.49
CA LEU A 179 -0.49 2.93 4.37
C LEU A 179 -0.87 2.64 2.90
N LEU A 180 -1.30 3.66 2.15
CA LEU A 180 -1.59 3.52 0.71
C LEU A 180 -0.36 3.14 -0.11
N SER A 181 0.80 3.70 0.24
CA SER A 181 2.07 3.36 -0.43
C SER A 181 2.40 1.88 -0.21
N TRP A 182 2.25 1.38 1.02
CA TRP A 182 2.49 -0.03 1.33
C TRP A 182 1.49 -0.99 0.67
N ASP A 183 0.19 -0.66 0.69
CA ASP A 183 -0.82 -1.47 -0.01
C ASP A 183 -0.56 -1.52 -1.52
N THR A 184 -0.14 -0.40 -2.11
CA THR A 184 0.23 -0.32 -3.53
C THR A 184 1.47 -1.17 -3.81
N LEU A 185 2.54 -1.04 -3.02
CA LEU A 185 3.75 -1.85 -3.14
C LEU A 185 3.45 -3.34 -3.01
N ALA A 186 2.65 -3.74 -2.04
CA ALA A 186 2.27 -5.14 -1.85
C ALA A 186 1.46 -5.69 -3.04
N ALA A 187 0.60 -4.86 -3.64
CA ALA A 187 -0.11 -5.24 -4.85
C ALA A 187 0.84 -5.41 -6.05
N LEU A 188 1.85 -4.54 -6.18
CA LEU A 188 2.86 -4.61 -7.24
C LEU A 188 3.78 -5.81 -7.10
N CYS A 189 4.02 -6.32 -5.88
CA CYS A 189 4.82 -7.52 -5.64
C CYS A 189 4.22 -8.81 -6.23
N ARG A 190 3.07 -8.75 -6.93
CA ARG A 190 2.59 -9.86 -7.77
C ARG A 190 3.44 -10.06 -9.04
N ASP A 191 4.17 -9.03 -9.45
CA ASP A 191 5.24 -9.10 -10.45
C ASP A 191 6.57 -9.46 -9.76
N ASP A 192 7.27 -10.47 -10.27
CA ASP A 192 8.45 -11.05 -9.59
C ASP A 192 9.65 -10.09 -9.58
N ASP A 193 9.89 -9.37 -10.69
CA ASP A 193 10.99 -8.39 -10.79
C ASP A 193 10.74 -7.21 -9.84
N THR A 194 9.50 -6.72 -9.80
CA THR A 194 9.10 -5.65 -8.86
C THR A 194 9.19 -6.13 -7.41
N ALA A 195 8.77 -7.36 -7.11
CA ALA A 195 8.87 -7.93 -5.77
C ALA A 195 10.32 -7.98 -5.28
N ALA A 196 11.23 -8.51 -6.10
CA ALA A 196 12.65 -8.58 -5.77
C ALA A 196 13.22 -7.18 -5.48
N HIS A 197 12.92 -6.20 -6.34
CA HIS A 197 13.35 -4.81 -6.14
C HIS A 197 12.82 -4.21 -4.83
N VAL A 198 11.52 -4.38 -4.54
CA VAL A 198 10.88 -3.88 -3.32
C VAL A 198 11.47 -4.53 -2.06
N PHE A 199 11.75 -5.82 -2.10
CA PHE A 199 12.31 -6.53 -0.95
C PHE A 199 13.78 -6.20 -0.73
N ASP A 200 14.59 -6.12 -1.80
CA ASP A 200 16.00 -5.70 -1.73
C ASP A 200 16.14 -4.24 -1.27
N TRP A 201 15.13 -3.41 -1.52
CA TRP A 201 15.11 -2.05 -1.00
C TRP A 201 14.99 -2.01 0.54
N GLY A 202 14.43 -3.06 1.16
CA GLY A 202 14.29 -3.18 2.63
C GLY A 202 12.87 -3.02 3.15
N LEU A 203 11.84 -3.36 2.36
CA LEU A 203 10.44 -3.28 2.83
C LEU A 203 10.21 -4.10 4.12
N PHE A 204 10.75 -5.33 4.18
CA PHE A 204 10.59 -6.21 5.36
C PHE A 204 11.23 -5.61 6.62
N ASP A 205 12.42 -5.01 6.52
CA ASP A 205 13.07 -4.35 7.66
C ASP A 205 12.17 -3.26 8.24
N VAL A 206 11.56 -2.43 7.37
CA VAL A 206 10.68 -1.34 7.81
C VAL A 206 9.37 -1.86 8.40
N LEU A 207 8.74 -2.86 7.77
CA LEU A 207 7.53 -3.47 8.32
C LEU A 207 7.81 -4.11 9.69
N LEU A 208 8.91 -4.86 9.83
CA LEU A 208 9.29 -5.51 11.09
C LEU A 208 9.66 -4.50 12.17
N ALA A 209 10.20 -3.33 11.83
CA ALA A 209 10.50 -2.28 12.79
C ALA A 209 9.27 -1.80 13.59
N TYR A 210 8.06 -1.84 13.00
CA TYR A 210 6.82 -1.45 13.68
C TYR A 210 6.27 -2.51 14.63
N VAL A 211 6.70 -3.76 14.50
CA VAL A 211 6.36 -4.87 15.40
C VAL A 211 7.57 -5.31 16.24
N ASN A 212 8.69 -4.59 16.17
CA ASN A 212 9.82 -4.78 17.05
C ASN A 212 9.59 -3.98 18.35
N VAL A 213 9.49 -4.71 19.46
CA VAL A 213 9.23 -4.14 20.80
C VAL A 213 10.38 -3.27 21.32
N ASP A 214 11.59 -3.51 20.83
CA ASP A 214 12.82 -2.77 21.18
C ASP A 214 13.20 -1.73 20.11
N CYS A 215 12.27 -1.34 19.24
CA CYS A 215 12.55 -0.40 18.16
C CYS A 215 12.80 1.02 18.68
N GLU A 216 13.99 1.57 18.37
CA GLU A 216 14.37 2.94 18.72
C GLU A 216 14.41 3.89 17.50
N ILE A 217 13.98 3.43 16.32
CA ILE A 217 14.01 4.25 15.11
C ILE A 217 13.11 5.49 15.31
N PRO A 218 13.64 6.72 15.21
CA PRO A 218 12.87 7.95 15.50
C PRO A 218 11.55 8.05 14.73
N ALA A 219 11.54 7.66 13.45
CA ALA A 219 10.35 7.67 12.60
C ALA A 219 9.27 6.66 13.03
N VAL A 220 9.66 5.56 13.69
CA VAL A 220 8.74 4.55 14.23
C VAL A 220 8.17 5.02 15.56
N VAL A 221 9.02 5.53 16.46
CA VAL A 221 8.60 5.94 17.82
C VAL A 221 7.90 7.30 17.86
N SER A 222 7.94 8.09 16.78
CA SER A 222 7.27 9.39 16.74
C SER A 222 5.74 9.32 16.66
N TRP A 223 5.18 8.19 16.21
CA TRP A 223 3.74 8.02 16.07
C TRP A 223 3.03 7.97 17.42
N SER A 224 1.82 8.53 17.49
CA SER A 224 1.00 8.37 18.70
C SER A 224 0.64 6.91 18.93
N THR A 225 0.35 6.54 20.18
CA THR A 225 0.00 5.16 20.54
C THR A 225 -1.14 4.61 19.69
N LEU A 226 -2.21 5.39 19.43
CA LEU A 226 -3.32 4.94 18.58
C LEU A 226 -2.88 4.68 17.14
N GLN A 227 -2.08 5.58 16.56
CA GLN A 227 -1.55 5.41 15.20
C GLN A 227 -0.61 4.21 15.09
N VAL A 228 0.25 3.96 16.08
CA VAL A 228 1.11 2.76 16.11
C VAL A 228 0.28 1.49 16.06
N LEU A 229 -0.85 1.45 16.78
CA LEU A 229 -1.71 0.26 16.79
C LEU A 229 -2.38 0.02 15.43
N ASP A 230 -2.80 1.10 14.75
CA ASP A 230 -3.34 1.01 13.40
C ASP A 230 -2.27 0.58 12.39
N ILE A 231 -1.05 1.12 12.51
CA ILE A 231 0.11 0.73 11.70
C ILE A 231 0.44 -0.75 11.93
N GLN A 232 0.52 -1.21 13.18
CA GLN A 232 0.81 -2.61 13.52
C GLN A 232 -0.20 -3.57 12.93
N ALA A 233 -1.50 -3.27 13.03
CA ALA A 233 -2.55 -4.08 12.40
C ALA A 233 -2.34 -4.18 10.89
N HIS A 234 -2.00 -3.06 10.26
CA HIS A 234 -1.77 -2.99 8.82
C HIS A 234 -0.50 -3.75 8.40
N VAL A 235 0.59 -3.59 9.13
CA VAL A 235 1.88 -4.26 8.95
C VAL A 235 1.71 -5.78 9.03
N LEU A 236 1.03 -6.29 10.06
CA LEU A 236 0.84 -7.73 10.24
C LEU A 236 0.06 -8.35 9.07
N ARG A 237 -0.99 -7.68 8.60
CA ARG A 237 -1.72 -8.09 7.39
C ARG A 237 -0.80 -8.12 6.16
N LEU A 238 0.03 -7.10 5.97
CA LEU A 238 0.96 -7.05 4.83
C LEU A 238 2.03 -8.14 4.89
N LEU A 239 2.62 -8.38 6.06
CA LEU A 239 3.59 -9.46 6.25
C LEU A 239 3.00 -10.82 5.90
N GLY A 240 1.75 -11.08 6.30
CA GLY A 240 1.03 -12.29 5.90
C GLY A 240 0.82 -12.38 4.38
N ASN A 241 0.34 -11.30 3.76
CA ASN A 241 0.08 -11.26 2.31
C ASN A 241 1.34 -11.40 1.45
N LEU A 242 2.49 -10.93 1.94
CA LEU A 242 3.77 -10.98 1.20
C LEU A 242 4.52 -12.31 1.41
N MET A 243 4.06 -13.16 2.32
CA MET A 243 4.84 -14.32 2.78
C MET A 243 5.20 -15.30 1.66
N ASP A 244 4.24 -15.61 0.77
CA ASP A 244 4.45 -16.58 -0.32
C ASP A 244 5.63 -16.21 -1.25
N ARG A 245 5.89 -14.91 -1.41
CA ARG A 245 6.91 -14.37 -2.32
C ARG A 245 8.15 -13.88 -1.59
N GLY A 246 7.97 -13.30 -0.41
CA GLY A 246 9.00 -12.64 0.37
C GLY A 246 9.56 -13.44 1.55
N CYS A 247 9.19 -14.71 1.71
CA CYS A 247 9.58 -15.52 2.87
C CYS A 247 11.09 -15.54 3.16
N GLU A 248 11.95 -15.55 2.14
CA GLU A 248 13.41 -15.53 2.31
C GLU A 248 13.90 -14.18 2.87
N TRP A 249 13.38 -13.06 2.37
CA TRP A 249 13.69 -11.74 2.92
C TRP A 249 13.15 -11.57 4.34
N PHE A 250 11.91 -12.03 4.58
CA PHE A 250 11.34 -12.06 5.93
C PHE A 250 12.23 -12.82 6.92
N ALA A 251 12.74 -14.00 6.53
CA ALA A 251 13.66 -14.78 7.34
C ALA A 251 15.02 -14.07 7.52
N ALA A 252 15.57 -13.49 6.45
CA ALA A 252 16.85 -12.76 6.49
C ALA A 252 16.81 -11.55 7.44
N CYS A 253 15.65 -10.90 7.58
CA CYS A 253 15.41 -9.81 8.52
C CYS A 253 15.07 -10.29 9.95
N HIS A 254 15.31 -11.57 10.29
CA HIS A 254 14.95 -12.18 11.57
C HIS A 254 13.46 -12.11 11.93
N GLY A 255 12.59 -12.05 10.93
CA GLY A 255 11.15 -11.89 11.08
C GLY A 255 10.49 -12.85 12.08
N PRO A 256 10.78 -14.17 12.06
CA PRO A 256 10.23 -15.10 13.05
C PRO A 256 10.56 -14.73 14.51
N ALA A 257 11.80 -14.29 14.77
CA ALA A 257 12.24 -13.93 16.10
C ALA A 257 11.60 -12.63 16.57
N THR A 258 11.53 -11.62 15.70
CA THR A 258 10.85 -10.35 15.97
C THR A 258 9.38 -10.56 16.30
N LEU A 259 8.66 -11.36 15.50
CA LEU A 259 7.25 -11.67 15.77
C LEU A 259 7.05 -12.50 17.04
N ARG A 260 7.98 -13.40 17.36
CA ARG A 260 7.91 -14.16 18.60
C ARG A 260 7.96 -13.25 19.82
N MET A 261 8.91 -12.30 19.85
CA MET A 261 9.02 -11.29 20.91
C MET A 261 7.77 -10.41 20.95
N TYR A 262 7.29 -9.96 19.79
CA TYR A 262 6.05 -9.19 19.69
C TYR A 262 4.86 -9.95 20.30
N ILE A 263 4.72 -11.25 20.04
CA ILE A 263 3.61 -12.05 20.57
C ILE A 263 3.65 -12.15 22.09
N ASP A 264 4.84 -12.22 22.70
CA ASP A 264 5.00 -12.29 24.15
C ASP A 264 4.61 -10.97 24.83
N ASP A 265 5.01 -9.84 24.24
CA ASP A 265 4.87 -8.52 24.86
C ASP A 265 3.66 -7.73 24.36
N CYS A 266 2.97 -8.17 23.30
CA CYS A 266 1.86 -7.43 22.72
C CYS A 266 0.63 -7.45 23.66
N PRO A 267 0.20 -6.28 24.18
CA PRO A 267 -0.91 -6.22 25.12
C PRO A 267 -2.28 -6.40 24.44
N LYS A 268 -2.35 -6.29 23.11
CA LYS A 268 -3.59 -6.38 22.35
C LYS A 268 -3.76 -7.77 21.75
N LEU A 269 -4.74 -8.50 22.25
CA LEU A 269 -5.10 -9.85 21.78
C LEU A 269 -5.26 -9.92 20.25
N ALA A 270 -6.00 -8.98 19.65
CA ALA A 270 -6.24 -9.00 18.20
C ALA A 270 -4.95 -8.89 17.37
N LEU A 271 -4.00 -8.04 17.78
CA LEU A 271 -2.71 -7.89 17.10
C LEU A 271 -1.81 -9.11 17.33
N ARG A 272 -1.81 -9.65 18.55
CA ARG A 272 -1.11 -10.89 18.86
C ARG A 272 -1.59 -12.04 17.97
N ASN A 273 -2.90 -12.16 17.77
CA ASN A 273 -3.48 -13.21 16.94
C ASN A 273 -3.09 -13.03 15.47
N GLN A 274 -3.10 -11.80 14.96
CA GLN A 274 -2.59 -11.51 13.61
C GLN A 274 -1.11 -11.90 13.46
N ALA A 275 -0.27 -11.61 14.46
CA ALA A 275 1.14 -12.02 14.45
C ALA A 275 1.33 -13.54 14.44
N VAL A 276 0.48 -14.29 15.16
CA VAL A 276 0.44 -15.76 15.08
C VAL A 276 0.06 -16.21 13.67
N GLY A 277 -0.94 -15.56 13.05
CA GLY A 277 -1.32 -15.82 11.66
C GLY A 277 -0.17 -15.60 10.67
N VAL A 278 0.68 -14.58 10.88
CA VAL A 278 1.89 -14.37 10.06
C VAL A 278 2.91 -15.51 10.24
N LEU A 279 3.11 -15.99 11.47
CA LEU A 279 3.98 -17.15 11.72
C LEU A 279 3.41 -18.43 11.10
N ALA A 280 2.08 -18.61 11.13
CA ALA A 280 1.41 -19.74 10.47
C ALA A 280 1.61 -19.67 8.95
N ALA A 281 1.46 -18.49 8.34
CA ALA A 281 1.77 -18.28 6.93
C ALA A 281 3.24 -18.62 6.62
N ALA A 282 4.19 -18.18 7.47
CA ALA A 282 5.60 -18.50 7.30
C ALA A 282 5.88 -20.02 7.36
N ALA A 283 5.18 -20.75 8.23
CA ALA A 283 5.30 -22.21 8.38
C ALA A 283 4.88 -22.96 7.12
N ALA A 284 3.96 -22.41 6.34
CA ALA A 284 3.54 -22.98 5.06
C ALA A 284 4.60 -22.83 3.94
N THR A 285 5.65 -22.05 4.16
CA THR A 285 6.68 -21.76 3.14
C THR A 285 7.97 -22.57 3.34
N ARG A 286 8.98 -22.25 2.53
CA ARG A 286 10.33 -22.84 2.61
C ARG A 286 11.12 -22.43 3.85
N VAL A 287 10.76 -21.33 4.53
CA VAL A 287 11.50 -20.84 5.71
C VAL A 287 11.02 -21.42 7.04
N ARG A 288 10.14 -22.43 7.02
CA ARG A 288 9.62 -23.09 8.23
C ARG A 288 10.70 -23.58 9.21
N GLY A 289 11.89 -23.92 8.71
CA GLY A 289 13.01 -24.35 9.56
C GLY A 289 13.48 -23.25 10.53
N GLU A 290 13.35 -21.98 10.15
CA GLU A 290 13.67 -20.84 11.02
C GLU A 290 12.73 -20.74 12.22
N LEU A 291 11.55 -21.36 12.15
CA LEU A 291 10.58 -21.38 13.25
C LEU A 291 11.03 -22.29 14.41
N ILE A 292 11.92 -23.25 14.15
CA ILE A 292 12.47 -24.18 15.16
C ILE A 292 13.13 -23.41 16.32
N GLY A 293 13.95 -22.41 15.96
CA GLY A 293 14.79 -21.68 16.92
C GLY A 293 14.04 -20.69 17.80
N VAL A 294 12.80 -20.34 17.43
CA VAL A 294 12.00 -19.30 18.09
C VAL A 294 10.85 -19.86 18.94
N GLY A 295 10.74 -21.18 19.07
CA GLY A 295 9.77 -21.81 19.98
C GLY A 295 8.32 -21.66 19.53
N THR A 296 8.05 -21.73 18.22
CA THR A 296 6.68 -21.66 17.69
C THR A 296 5.81 -22.86 18.09
N ILE A 297 6.40 -24.05 18.23
CA ILE A 297 5.68 -25.27 18.63
C ILE A 297 5.07 -25.16 20.04
N PRO A 298 5.85 -24.88 21.11
CA PRO A 298 5.27 -24.72 22.45
C PRO A 298 4.26 -23.58 22.50
N LEU A 299 4.52 -22.47 21.79
CA LEU A 299 3.58 -21.36 21.66
C LEU A 299 2.25 -21.85 21.04
N ALA A 300 2.29 -22.54 19.91
CA ALA A 300 1.08 -22.98 19.23
C ALA A 300 0.28 -23.99 20.08
N ILE A 301 0.95 -24.90 20.80
CA ILE A 301 0.29 -25.81 21.75
C ILE A 301 -0.42 -25.02 22.86
N GLN A 302 0.24 -24.02 23.44
CA GLN A 302 -0.36 -23.15 24.46
C GLN A 302 -1.60 -22.40 23.92
N LEU A 303 -1.57 -21.98 22.66
CA LEU A 303 -2.68 -21.25 22.05
C LEU A 303 -3.90 -22.14 21.72
N LEU A 304 -3.75 -23.47 21.68
CA LEU A 304 -4.89 -24.37 21.49
C LEU A 304 -5.89 -24.34 22.66
N ASP A 305 -5.42 -23.98 23.86
CA ASP A 305 -6.25 -23.84 25.07
C ASP A 305 -7.02 -22.52 25.12
N ALA A 306 -6.85 -21.63 24.13
CA ALA A 306 -7.57 -20.37 24.05
C ALA A 306 -9.05 -20.59 23.67
N ASN A 307 -9.88 -20.88 24.67
CA ASN A 307 -11.28 -21.31 24.48
C ASN A 307 -12.18 -20.33 23.72
N ASP A 308 -11.85 -19.03 23.72
CA ASP A 308 -12.77 -17.98 23.26
C ASP A 308 -12.46 -17.44 21.86
N ASP A 309 -11.42 -17.94 21.17
CA ASP A 309 -11.02 -17.46 19.83
C ASP A 309 -10.76 -18.62 18.86
N LEU A 310 -11.72 -18.86 17.97
CA LEU A 310 -11.64 -19.94 16.99
C LEU A 310 -10.58 -19.69 15.91
N ASP A 311 -10.45 -18.46 15.44
CA ASP A 311 -9.51 -18.11 14.37
C ASP A 311 -8.07 -18.28 14.86
N LEU A 312 -7.78 -17.85 16.09
CA LEU A 312 -6.49 -18.09 16.73
C LEU A 312 -6.16 -19.58 16.86
N ARG A 313 -7.16 -20.42 17.21
CA ARG A 313 -6.97 -21.88 17.29
C ARG A 313 -6.73 -22.49 15.92
N ILE A 314 -7.40 -22.01 14.88
CA ILE A 314 -7.17 -22.42 13.50
C ILE A 314 -5.73 -22.05 13.09
N ASP A 315 -5.29 -20.83 13.36
CA ASP A 315 -3.92 -20.40 13.05
C ASP A 315 -2.87 -21.20 13.82
N ALA A 316 -3.11 -21.49 15.11
CA ALA A 316 -2.24 -22.36 15.90
C ALA A 316 -2.18 -23.79 15.34
N LEU A 317 -3.31 -24.34 14.90
CA LEU A 317 -3.37 -25.65 14.24
C LEU A 317 -2.65 -25.65 12.89
N ASN A 318 -2.82 -24.60 12.09
CA ASN A 318 -2.11 -24.45 10.81
C ASN A 318 -0.60 -24.35 11.04
N LEU A 319 -0.18 -23.51 11.99
CA LEU A 319 1.21 -23.38 12.42
C LEU A 319 1.79 -24.74 12.83
N LEU A 320 1.08 -25.51 13.65
CA LEU A 320 1.51 -26.87 14.03
C LEU A 320 1.57 -27.80 12.82
N SER A 321 0.49 -27.88 12.06
CA SER A 321 0.34 -28.78 10.90
C SER A 321 1.43 -28.55 9.88
N ASP A 322 1.69 -27.30 9.49
CA ASP A 322 2.66 -26.95 8.46
C ASP A 322 4.11 -27.05 8.98
N SER A 323 4.34 -26.72 10.25
CA SER A 323 5.66 -26.90 10.89
C SER A 323 6.05 -28.38 10.97
N VAL A 324 5.16 -29.26 11.43
CA VAL A 324 5.51 -30.68 11.69
C VAL A 324 5.43 -31.57 10.44
N ARG A 325 4.79 -31.12 9.35
CA ARG A 325 4.43 -31.99 8.20
C ARG A 325 5.62 -32.75 7.62
N ARG A 326 6.84 -32.21 7.69
CA ARG A 326 8.02 -32.76 6.99
C ARG A 326 9.36 -32.52 7.70
N ASP A 327 9.35 -32.29 9.01
CA ASP A 327 10.57 -31.95 9.75
C ASP A 327 10.68 -32.81 11.03
N PRO A 328 11.64 -33.76 11.10
CA PRO A 328 11.79 -34.66 12.25
C PRO A 328 12.11 -33.94 13.57
N ASP A 329 12.81 -32.80 13.52
CA ASP A 329 13.17 -32.05 14.71
C ASP A 329 11.95 -31.30 15.26
N LEU A 330 11.14 -30.69 14.38
CA LEU A 330 9.84 -30.11 14.77
C LEU A 330 8.85 -31.17 15.26
N GLN A 331 8.84 -32.36 14.65
CA GLN A 331 8.02 -33.48 15.13
C GLN A 331 8.45 -33.91 16.53
N ARG A 332 9.76 -34.00 16.80
CA ARG A 332 10.26 -34.31 18.14
C ARG A 332 9.87 -33.23 19.14
N GLN A 333 10.07 -31.95 18.81
CA GLN A 333 9.63 -30.85 19.68
C GLN A 333 8.13 -30.90 19.98
N PHE A 334 7.30 -31.20 18.98
CA PHE A 334 5.86 -31.36 19.15
C PHE A 334 5.52 -32.48 20.14
N LEU A 335 6.19 -33.62 20.04
CA LEU A 335 6.02 -34.72 20.99
C LEU A 335 6.50 -34.35 22.40
N ASP A 336 7.68 -33.74 22.51
CA ASP A 336 8.30 -33.36 23.79
C ASP A 336 7.46 -32.34 24.56
N HIS A 337 6.71 -31.49 23.86
CA HIS A 337 5.80 -30.50 24.45
C HIS A 337 4.35 -31.02 24.60
N GLY A 338 4.12 -32.32 24.46
CA GLY A 338 2.81 -32.92 24.71
C GLY A 338 1.77 -32.63 23.62
N GLY A 339 2.20 -32.32 22.40
CA GLY A 339 1.33 -31.91 21.29
C GLY A 339 0.23 -32.93 20.94
N VAL A 340 0.50 -34.24 21.06
CA VAL A 340 -0.53 -35.29 20.87
C VAL A 340 -1.64 -35.14 21.91
N THR A 341 -1.29 -34.92 23.17
CA THR A 341 -2.26 -34.71 24.26
C THR A 341 -3.07 -33.44 24.05
N ALA A 342 -2.47 -32.39 23.49
CA ALA A 342 -3.15 -31.13 23.20
C ALA A 342 -4.14 -31.23 22.02
N VAL A 343 -3.80 -31.97 20.97
CA VAL A 343 -4.64 -32.06 19.76
C VAL A 343 -5.71 -33.15 19.84
N LEU A 344 -5.46 -34.25 20.55
CA LEU A 344 -6.39 -35.39 20.60
C LEU A 344 -7.82 -35.02 21.08
N PRO A 345 -8.01 -34.16 22.12
CA PRO A 345 -9.33 -33.71 22.54
C PRO A 345 -10.11 -32.97 21.43
N LEU A 346 -9.40 -32.28 20.52
CA LEU A 346 -10.02 -31.54 19.42
C LEU A 346 -10.72 -32.44 18.41
N LEU A 347 -10.26 -33.69 18.27
CA LEU A 347 -10.88 -34.70 17.41
C LEU A 347 -12.14 -35.31 18.03
N THR A 348 -12.33 -35.14 19.34
CA THR A 348 -13.48 -35.70 20.07
C THR A 348 -14.69 -34.78 20.10
N LEU A 349 -14.61 -33.60 19.47
CA LEU A 349 -15.70 -32.61 19.32
C LEU A 349 -16.60 -32.86 18.11
N ILE A 350 -16.89 -34.13 17.79
CA ILE A 350 -18.05 -34.50 16.98
C ILE A 350 -19.00 -35.25 17.92
N PRO A 351 -20.11 -34.62 18.38
CA PRO A 351 -21.22 -35.37 18.96
C PRO A 351 -21.82 -36.36 17.98
#